data_AF-A0A839LNI3-F1
#
_entry.id   AF-A0A839LNI3-F1
#
_cell.length_a   1.000
_cell.length_b   1.000
_cell.length_c   1.000
_cell.angle_alpha   90.00
_cell.angle_beta   90.00
_cell.angle_gamma   90.00
#
_symmetry.space_group_name_H-M   'P 1'
#
loop_
_entity.id
_entity.type
_entity.pdbx_description
1 polymer ?
#
loop_
_entity_poly.entity_id
_entity_poly.type
_entity_poly.pdbx_seq_one_letter_code
_entity_poly.pdbx_strand_id
1 'polypeptide(L)'
;MLPALPAAWRRASPVWLAALAILGGCASRAPLPSPGSPPSRAPASDRDGPEAQVPPNLMQVPDAEPRLEPIRKGGPNKPYEALGQRYEPMTQDAPLAERGLASWYGRKFHGRPTSSGELYNMYAMTAAHATMPIPSYARVRNPANGREVIVRINDRGPFHPGRIVDLSYTAALKLDILRGVTPVEVERITYEDIRTGAWQRRDEGLRLAQARDGRSGATPAPVAPPFGATTAAVPPSATSATTTATTTAPLLPQDLTPTPAAEAQTPPIAEGGAAPRAASRGFWVQLGAFSRMDGAEAFRQRLSQELDWLSPLLAIFKEAQTHRLQAGPYASREDARSAAERMRQALALTPMIVERR
;
A
#
# COMPACT_ATOMS: atom_id res chain seq x y z
N MET A 1 -16.95 41.41 -68.53
CA MET A 1 -17.42 40.09 -69.04
C MET A 1 -17.40 39.11 -67.87
N LEU A 2 -18.55 38.52 -67.53
CA LEU A 2 -18.64 37.18 -66.90
C LEU A 2 -18.54 36.11 -68.02
N PRO A 3 -18.46 34.78 -67.77
CA PRO A 3 -18.63 34.00 -66.51
C PRO A 3 -17.33 33.23 -66.12
N ALA A 4 -17.25 32.18 -65.28
CA ALA A 4 -18.27 31.32 -64.62
C ALA A 4 -17.81 30.66 -63.29
N LEU A 5 -18.81 30.20 -62.53
CA LEU A 5 -18.85 29.02 -61.62
C LEU A 5 -20.09 28.18 -62.08
N PRO A 6 -20.44 26.95 -61.58
CA PRO A 6 -20.01 26.26 -60.34
C PRO A 6 -19.90 24.71 -60.41
N ALA A 7 -19.55 24.06 -59.27
CA ALA A 7 -20.05 22.77 -58.74
C ALA A 7 -19.31 22.46 -57.42
N ALA A 8 -19.84 22.44 -56.20
CA ALA A 8 -21.19 22.20 -55.66
C ALA A 8 -21.70 20.75 -55.78
N TRP A 9 -21.10 19.82 -55.02
CA TRP A 9 -21.72 18.53 -54.71
C TRP A 9 -22.37 18.56 -53.32
N ARG A 10 -23.62 18.08 -53.27
CA ARG A 10 -24.52 18.13 -52.12
C ARG A 10 -24.88 16.71 -51.69
N ARG A 11 -24.99 16.52 -50.37
CA ARG A 11 -25.91 15.60 -49.66
C ARG A 11 -25.82 14.10 -49.97
N ALA A 12 -25.57 13.32 -48.91
CA ALA A 12 -26.58 12.36 -48.44
C ALA A 12 -26.41 12.11 -46.93
N SER A 13 -27.52 12.14 -46.19
CA SER A 13 -27.65 11.56 -44.85
C SER A 13 -28.84 10.60 -44.88
N PRO A 14 -28.74 9.47 -44.19
CA PRO A 14 -29.77 9.11 -43.21
C PRO A 14 -29.12 8.76 -41.84
N VAL A 15 -29.64 9.07 -40.64
CA VAL A 15 -31.01 9.17 -40.09
C VAL A 15 -31.57 7.81 -39.62
N TRP A 16 -31.80 7.72 -38.29
CA TRP A 16 -32.27 6.59 -37.45
C TRP A 16 -31.28 5.41 -37.28
N LEU A 17 -31.20 4.71 -36.13
CA LEU A 17 -32.07 4.68 -34.93
C LEU A 17 -31.33 4.99 -33.62
N ALA A 18 -32.08 5.51 -32.64
CA ALA A 18 -31.74 5.40 -31.22
C ALA A 18 -32.29 4.08 -30.66
N ALA A 19 -31.51 3.38 -29.83
CA ALA A 19 -31.96 2.24 -29.04
C ALA A 19 -31.73 2.52 -27.55
N LEU A 20 -32.82 2.74 -26.82
CA LEU A 20 -32.84 2.98 -25.38
C LEU A 20 -32.88 1.64 -24.65
N ALA A 21 -31.84 1.29 -23.88
CA ALA A 21 -31.77 0.03 -23.14
C ALA A 21 -31.78 0.28 -21.61
N ILE A 22 -32.85 -0.23 -21.00
CA ILE A 22 -33.34 -0.10 -19.63
C ILE A 22 -32.34 -0.53 -18.53
N LEU A 23 -32.60 -0.05 -17.31
CA LEU A 23 -31.88 -0.33 -16.06
C LEU A 23 -31.63 -1.82 -15.78
N GLY A 24 -30.52 -2.11 -15.10
CA GLY A 24 -30.23 -3.39 -14.45
C GLY A 24 -29.28 -3.22 -13.26
N GLY A 25 -29.79 -2.71 -12.13
CA GLY A 25 -28.99 -2.53 -10.91
C GLY A 25 -28.98 -3.79 -10.03
N CYS A 26 -27.85 -4.50 -9.95
CA CYS A 26 -27.67 -5.63 -9.05
C CYS A 26 -26.83 -5.24 -7.82
N ALA A 27 -27.50 -4.92 -6.72
CA ALA A 27 -26.87 -4.74 -5.43
C ALA A 27 -26.60 -6.10 -4.76
N SER A 28 -25.47 -6.72 -5.07
CA SER A 28 -25.05 -7.98 -4.43
C SER A 28 -24.60 -7.76 -2.99
N ARG A 29 -25.51 -8.02 -2.06
CA ARG A 29 -25.30 -7.97 -0.60
C ARG A 29 -24.30 -9.04 -0.18
N ALA A 30 -23.17 -8.65 0.40
CA ALA A 30 -22.16 -9.59 0.89
C ALA A 30 -22.74 -10.50 2.01
N PRO A 31 -22.42 -11.81 2.04
CA PRO A 31 -22.81 -12.68 3.14
C PRO A 31 -22.14 -12.23 4.45
N LEU A 32 -22.87 -12.30 5.56
CA LEU A 32 -22.28 -12.18 6.89
C LEU A 32 -21.38 -13.41 7.17
N PRO A 33 -20.19 -13.23 7.76
CA PRO A 33 -19.33 -14.36 8.12
C PRO A 33 -19.94 -15.15 9.27
N SER A 34 -20.00 -16.47 9.12
CA SER A 34 -20.40 -17.39 10.20
C SER A 34 -19.40 -17.31 11.38
N PRO A 35 -19.86 -17.23 12.64
CA PRO A 35 -18.97 -17.27 13.79
C PRO A 35 -18.41 -18.69 13.99
N GLY A 36 -17.10 -18.87 13.81
CA GLY A 36 -16.45 -20.16 14.10
C GLY A 36 -15.07 -20.42 13.49
N SER A 37 -14.67 -19.71 12.44
CA SER A 37 -13.33 -19.92 11.85
C SER A 37 -12.25 -19.16 12.62
N PRO A 38 -11.14 -19.82 13.03
CA PRO A 38 -9.95 -19.09 13.50
C PRO A 38 -9.41 -18.23 12.33
N PRO A 39 -8.79 -17.07 12.62
CA PRO A 39 -8.34 -16.17 11.56
C PRO A 39 -7.23 -16.82 10.73
N SER A 40 -7.59 -17.28 9.53
CA SER A 40 -6.62 -17.62 8.50
C SER A 40 -5.76 -16.39 8.23
N ARG A 41 -4.47 -16.49 8.55
CA ARG A 41 -3.49 -15.42 8.37
C ARG A 41 -3.33 -15.19 6.87
N ALA A 42 -4.05 -14.19 6.37
CA ALA A 42 -4.00 -13.76 4.98
C ALA A 42 -2.54 -13.58 4.52
N PRO A 43 -2.21 -13.91 3.25
CA PRO A 43 -0.89 -13.63 2.71
C PRO A 43 -0.62 -12.13 2.86
N ALA A 44 0.56 -11.80 3.40
CA ALA A 44 0.96 -10.41 3.58
C ALA A 44 0.91 -9.72 2.21
N SER A 45 0.07 -8.68 2.08
CA SER A 45 -0.17 -8.01 0.81
C SER A 45 1.14 -7.56 0.18
N ASP A 46 1.27 -7.67 -1.14
CA ASP A 46 2.46 -7.26 -1.90
C ASP A 46 2.71 -5.72 -1.90
N ARG A 47 1.92 -4.97 -1.11
CA ARG A 47 2.17 -3.58 -0.75
C ARG A 47 3.40 -3.52 0.16
N ASP A 48 4.22 -2.49 0.00
CA ASP A 48 5.26 -2.23 1.00
C ASP A 48 4.61 -1.90 2.35
N GLY A 49 5.26 -2.32 3.43
CA GLY A 49 4.60 -2.47 4.73
C GLY A 49 5.58 -2.56 5.90
N PRO A 50 5.11 -2.54 7.16
CA PRO A 50 5.95 -2.92 8.30
C PRO A 50 6.40 -4.37 8.18
N GLU A 51 7.41 -4.76 8.96
CA GLU A 51 7.79 -6.17 9.12
C GLU A 51 6.67 -7.01 9.77
N ALA A 52 6.80 -8.34 9.71
CA ALA A 52 5.79 -9.23 10.29
C ALA A 52 5.75 -9.19 11.83
N GLN A 53 6.85 -8.75 12.45
CA GLN A 53 6.98 -8.46 13.87
C GLN A 53 7.54 -7.06 13.99
N VAL A 54 6.69 -6.10 14.34
CA VAL A 54 7.10 -4.72 14.61
C VAL A 54 7.60 -4.66 16.06
N PRO A 55 8.76 -4.04 16.34
CA PRO A 55 9.23 -3.85 17.72
C PRO A 55 8.17 -3.16 18.59
N PRO A 56 8.03 -3.54 19.87
CA PRO A 56 7.17 -2.82 20.79
C PRO A 56 7.70 -1.40 21.04
N ASN A 57 6.85 -0.53 21.59
CA ASN A 57 7.23 0.80 22.10
C ASN A 57 7.84 1.80 21.09
N LEU A 58 7.61 1.65 19.77
CA LEU A 58 8.11 2.61 18.77
C LEU A 58 7.67 4.06 19.00
N MET A 59 6.55 4.30 19.68
CA MET A 59 6.12 5.64 20.10
C MET A 59 7.09 6.33 21.08
N GLN A 60 7.92 5.55 21.79
CA GLN A 60 8.91 6.03 22.75
C GLN A 60 10.29 6.30 22.11
N VAL A 61 10.48 5.93 20.83
CA VAL A 61 11.72 6.25 20.10
C VAL A 61 11.87 7.78 20.05
N PRO A 62 13.00 8.35 20.52
CA PRO A 62 13.21 9.79 20.48
C PRO A 62 13.26 10.29 19.05
N ASP A 63 12.89 11.55 18.85
CA ASP A 63 13.05 12.24 17.56
C ASP A 63 14.53 12.36 17.17
N ALA A 64 14.79 12.61 15.88
CA ALA A 64 16.15 12.81 15.42
C ALA A 64 16.74 14.10 16.01
N GLU A 65 17.77 13.98 16.85
CA GLU A 65 18.49 15.13 17.40
C GLU A 65 19.26 15.88 16.29
N PRO A 66 18.95 17.16 16.01
CA PRO A 66 19.68 17.97 15.04
C PRO A 66 21.13 18.22 15.46
N ARG A 67 22.06 18.04 14.52
CA ARG A 67 23.50 18.22 14.71
C ARG A 67 24.08 19.11 13.61
N LEU A 68 25.14 19.85 13.94
CA LEU A 68 25.87 20.70 12.99
C LEU A 68 26.76 19.85 12.08
N GLU A 69 26.15 19.21 11.08
CA GLU A 69 26.85 18.41 10.08
C GLU A 69 27.11 19.21 8.80
N PRO A 70 28.36 19.35 8.33
CA PRO A 70 28.67 20.13 7.13
C PRO A 70 28.01 19.60 5.85
N ILE A 71 27.15 20.41 5.25
CA ILE A 71 26.60 20.23 3.89
C ILE A 71 27.76 20.15 2.88
N ARG A 72 27.98 18.95 2.33
CA ARG A 72 29.03 18.70 1.33
C ARG A 72 28.52 19.07 -0.06
N LYS A 73 29.28 19.90 -0.78
CA LYS A 73 29.06 20.17 -2.21
C LYS A 73 29.53 18.96 -3.03
N GLY A 74 28.66 17.97 -3.22
CA GLY A 74 28.98 16.72 -3.91
C GLY A 74 28.22 15.51 -3.35
N GLY A 75 28.64 14.31 -3.75
CA GLY A 75 27.97 13.05 -3.36
C GLY A 75 26.45 13.11 -3.56
N PRO A 76 25.64 12.91 -2.50
CA PRO A 76 24.16 12.95 -2.58
C PRO A 76 23.57 14.35 -2.86
N ASN A 77 24.39 15.40 -2.88
CA ASN A 77 23.96 16.79 -3.15
C ASN A 77 24.35 17.26 -4.56
N LYS A 78 24.75 16.35 -5.45
CA LYS A 78 24.88 16.67 -6.88
C LYS A 78 23.49 16.73 -7.54
N PRO A 79 23.29 17.57 -8.58
CA PRO A 79 22.14 17.44 -9.47
C PRO A 79 22.02 16.03 -10.01
N TYR A 80 20.80 15.52 -10.09
CA TYR A 80 20.52 14.14 -10.51
C TYR A 80 19.20 14.07 -11.29
N GLU A 81 18.95 12.93 -11.94
CA GLU A 81 17.68 12.65 -12.62
C GLU A 81 17.03 11.40 -12.03
N ALA A 82 15.72 11.44 -11.85
CA ALA A 82 14.92 10.31 -11.41
C ALA A 82 13.56 10.34 -12.13
N LEU A 83 13.13 9.19 -12.66
CA LEU A 83 11.89 9.03 -13.43
C LEU A 83 11.70 10.07 -14.57
N GLY A 84 12.80 10.49 -15.22
CA GLY A 84 12.78 11.49 -16.29
C GLY A 84 12.54 12.92 -15.83
N GLN A 85 12.71 13.21 -14.53
CA GLN A 85 12.71 14.56 -13.95
C GLN A 85 14.09 14.87 -13.38
N ARG A 86 14.56 16.11 -13.61
CA ARG A 86 15.86 16.60 -13.12
C ARG A 86 15.66 17.37 -11.81
N TYR A 87 16.48 17.05 -10.82
CA TYR A 87 16.44 17.65 -9.48
C TYR A 87 17.78 18.30 -9.15
N GLU A 88 17.73 19.46 -8.51
CA GLU A 88 18.91 20.19 -8.02
C GLU A 88 18.85 20.32 -6.49
N PRO A 89 19.60 19.49 -5.73
CA PRO A 89 19.67 19.63 -4.29
C PRO A 89 20.26 20.97 -3.84
N MET A 90 19.74 21.46 -2.72
CA MET A 90 20.28 22.59 -1.98
C MET A 90 21.72 22.29 -1.55
N THR A 91 22.62 23.22 -1.82
CA THR A 91 24.07 23.11 -1.48
C THR A 91 24.52 24.09 -0.41
N GLN A 92 23.56 24.73 0.28
CA GLN A 92 23.75 25.78 1.28
C GLN A 92 22.77 25.60 2.45
N ASP A 93 23.11 26.17 3.60
CA ASP A 93 22.23 26.24 4.78
C ASP A 93 21.20 27.38 4.62
N ALA A 94 20.23 27.21 3.73
CA ALA A 94 19.11 28.15 3.52
C ALA A 94 17.79 27.60 4.07
N PRO A 95 16.90 28.40 4.69
CA PRO A 95 15.62 27.91 5.19
C PRO A 95 14.75 27.34 4.06
N LEU A 96 13.96 26.31 4.37
CA LEU A 96 12.98 25.73 3.47
C LEU A 96 11.71 25.41 4.26
N ALA A 97 10.55 25.83 3.76
CA ALA A 97 9.25 25.51 4.33
C ALA A 97 8.28 25.18 3.19
N GLU A 98 7.72 23.98 3.20
CA GLU A 98 6.87 23.45 2.14
C GLU A 98 5.59 22.81 2.69
N ARG A 99 4.56 22.73 1.85
CA ARG A 99 3.32 22.01 2.11
C ARG A 99 3.04 21.07 0.96
N GLY A 100 2.71 19.82 1.27
CA GLY A 100 2.53 18.79 0.26
C GLY A 100 2.13 17.47 0.88
N LEU A 101 2.28 16.38 0.12
CA LEU A 101 1.91 15.05 0.60
C LEU A 101 3.12 14.31 1.18
N ALA A 102 2.92 13.68 2.33
CA ALA A 102 3.82 12.67 2.88
C ALA A 102 3.38 11.28 2.45
N SER A 103 4.34 10.37 2.23
CA SER A 103 4.10 8.95 2.40
C SER A 103 5.17 8.33 3.31
N TRP A 104 5.28 7.00 3.34
CA TRP A 104 6.29 6.30 4.11
C TRP A 104 6.71 5.02 3.41
N TYR A 105 7.94 4.58 3.65
CA TYR A 105 8.56 3.44 2.96
C TYR A 105 8.92 2.32 3.94
N GLY A 106 8.76 1.07 3.51
CA GLY A 106 8.65 -0.08 4.39
C GLY A 106 9.78 -1.11 4.25
N ARG A 107 9.43 -2.36 4.59
CA ARG A 107 10.31 -3.53 4.57
C ARG A 107 11.11 -3.66 3.26
N LYS A 108 10.54 -3.30 2.09
CA LYS A 108 11.22 -3.48 0.78
C LYS A 108 12.56 -2.73 0.68
N PHE A 109 12.74 -1.69 1.48
CA PHE A 109 13.96 -0.89 1.54
C PHE A 109 14.84 -1.17 2.76
N HIS A 110 14.32 -1.84 3.79
CA HIS A 110 15.01 -1.98 5.07
C HIS A 110 16.36 -2.70 4.90
N GLY A 111 17.40 -2.16 5.54
CA GLY A 111 18.78 -2.66 5.44
C GLY A 111 19.51 -2.31 4.13
N ARG A 112 18.89 -1.59 3.19
CA ARG A 112 19.55 -1.14 1.95
C ARG A 112 20.24 0.21 2.14
N PRO A 113 21.32 0.52 1.39
CA PRO A 113 21.91 1.85 1.39
C PRO A 113 20.92 2.92 0.91
N THR A 114 20.82 4.01 1.67
CA THR A 114 20.21 5.29 1.26
C THR A 114 21.17 6.10 0.38
N SER A 115 20.69 7.20 -0.19
CA SER A 115 21.52 8.15 -0.94
C SER A 115 22.69 8.72 -0.14
N SER A 116 22.57 8.86 1.18
CA SER A 116 23.70 9.24 2.06
C SER A 116 24.81 8.18 2.16
N GLY A 117 24.51 6.92 1.83
CA GLY A 117 25.32 5.74 2.14
C GLY A 117 24.96 5.06 3.46
N GLU A 118 24.19 5.70 4.36
CA GLU A 118 23.66 5.08 5.57
C GLU A 118 22.68 3.95 5.22
N LEU A 119 22.67 2.84 5.96
CA LEU A 119 21.66 1.79 5.77
C LEU A 119 20.30 2.25 6.29
N TYR A 120 19.24 2.06 5.49
CA TYR A 120 17.89 2.46 5.88
C TYR A 120 17.35 1.58 7.02
N ASN A 121 17.14 2.22 8.16
CA ASN A 121 16.42 1.63 9.28
C ASN A 121 14.99 2.22 9.34
N MET A 122 13.98 1.41 9.04
CA MET A 122 12.59 1.85 9.08
C MET A 122 12.08 2.21 10.48
N TYR A 123 12.78 1.76 11.52
CA TYR A 123 12.47 2.07 12.91
C TYR A 123 13.19 3.32 13.44
N ALA A 124 14.13 3.90 12.68
CA ALA A 124 14.80 5.15 13.03
C ALA A 124 13.96 6.37 12.64
N MET A 125 14.35 7.57 13.09
CA MET A 125 13.69 8.83 12.73
C MET A 125 14.34 9.48 11.50
N THR A 126 14.13 8.88 10.33
CA THR A 126 14.71 9.34 9.06
C THR A 126 13.64 9.61 8.00
N ALA A 127 14.00 10.35 6.96
CA ALA A 127 13.15 10.60 5.81
C ALA A 127 13.96 10.82 4.51
N ALA A 128 13.28 10.63 3.39
CA ALA A 128 13.74 11.00 2.07
C ALA A 128 13.16 12.38 1.67
N HIS A 129 13.99 13.23 1.08
CA HIS A 129 13.57 14.49 0.45
C HIS A 129 14.32 14.71 -0.88
N ALA A 130 13.62 15.22 -1.90
CA ALA A 130 14.20 15.41 -3.23
C ALA A 130 15.35 16.43 -3.23
N THR A 131 15.09 17.63 -2.69
CA THR A 131 16.01 18.79 -2.79
C THR A 131 16.73 19.20 -1.51
N MET A 132 16.29 18.86 -0.28
CA MET A 132 17.03 19.23 0.93
C MET A 132 18.47 18.67 0.94
N PRO A 133 19.43 19.33 1.59
CA PRO A 133 20.80 18.79 1.71
C PRO A 133 20.82 17.44 2.41
N ILE A 134 21.76 16.58 2.05
CA ILE A 134 22.08 15.35 2.79
C ILE A 134 23.49 15.47 3.38
N PRO A 135 23.66 15.23 4.70
CA PRO A 135 22.61 15.13 5.71
C PRO A 135 21.97 16.50 5.99
N SER A 136 20.70 16.49 6.42
CA SER A 136 20.08 17.64 7.10
C SER A 136 18.97 17.16 8.04
N TYR A 137 18.24 18.09 8.65
CA TYR A 137 17.13 17.80 9.57
C TYR A 137 15.89 18.58 9.18
N ALA A 138 14.72 17.99 9.40
CA ALA A 138 13.43 18.63 9.14
C ALA A 138 12.43 18.34 10.27
N ARG A 139 11.64 19.36 10.61
CA ARG A 139 10.39 19.24 11.35
C ARG A 139 9.28 18.91 10.35
N VAL A 140 8.52 17.86 10.63
CA VAL A 140 7.36 17.47 9.82
C VAL A 140 6.12 17.52 10.70
N ARG A 141 5.11 18.26 10.25
CA ARG A 141 3.85 18.48 10.95
C ARG A 141 2.69 17.88 10.16
N ASN A 142 1.84 17.11 10.84
CA ASN A 142 0.53 16.74 10.33
C ASN A 142 -0.49 17.79 10.81
N PRO A 143 -0.96 18.71 9.94
CA PRO A 143 -1.86 19.78 10.35
C PRO A 143 -3.26 19.29 10.76
N ALA A 144 -3.63 18.04 10.41
CA ALA A 144 -4.95 17.49 10.73
C ALA A 144 -5.09 17.04 12.19
N ASN A 145 -3.99 16.71 12.87
CA ASN A 145 -3.96 16.27 14.27
C ASN A 145 -2.98 17.07 15.15
N GLY A 146 -2.28 18.06 14.57
CA GLY A 146 -1.30 18.89 15.28
C GLY A 146 -0.03 18.16 15.71
N ARG A 147 0.18 16.90 15.30
CA ARG A 147 1.38 16.15 15.66
C ARG A 147 2.57 16.58 14.82
N GLU A 148 3.73 16.60 15.47
CA GLU A 148 5.01 16.94 14.85
C GLU A 148 6.06 15.89 15.21
N VAL A 149 7.04 15.73 14.33
CA VAL A 149 8.28 14.97 14.58
C VAL A 149 9.47 15.67 13.94
N ILE A 150 10.66 15.47 14.50
CA ILE A 150 11.93 15.80 13.85
C ILE A 150 12.56 14.53 13.26
N VAL A 151 12.98 14.63 11.99
CA VAL A 151 13.62 13.55 11.22
C VAL A 151 14.94 14.01 10.61
N ARG A 152 15.87 13.05 10.47
CA ARG A 152 17.09 13.20 9.65
C ARG A 152 16.76 12.96 8.18
N ILE A 153 17.13 13.90 7.31
CA ILE A 153 17.12 13.69 5.86
C ILE A 153 18.40 12.96 5.47
N ASN A 154 18.28 11.70 5.06
CA ASN A 154 19.41 10.88 4.63
C ASN A 154 19.20 10.18 3.27
N ASP A 155 18.04 10.36 2.63
CA ASP A 155 17.73 9.75 1.34
C ASP A 155 17.03 10.71 0.34
N ARG A 156 16.94 10.28 -0.93
CA ARG A 156 16.35 11.02 -2.05
C ARG A 156 15.00 10.46 -2.45
N GLY A 157 14.17 11.34 -3.01
CA GLY A 157 12.76 11.09 -3.28
C GLY A 157 11.88 11.79 -2.25
N PRO A 158 10.54 11.64 -2.29
CA PRO A 158 9.75 10.94 -3.30
C PRO A 158 9.94 11.46 -4.72
N PHE A 159 9.67 10.59 -5.70
CA PHE A 159 9.64 10.93 -7.13
C PHE A 159 8.23 10.86 -7.73
N HIS A 160 7.20 10.89 -6.88
CA HIS A 160 5.79 10.89 -7.30
C HIS A 160 5.21 12.31 -7.22
N PRO A 161 4.44 12.77 -8.23
CA PRO A 161 3.85 14.11 -8.22
C PRO A 161 3.08 14.43 -6.93
N GLY A 162 3.30 15.62 -6.39
CA GLY A 162 2.62 16.13 -5.19
C GLY A 162 3.13 15.57 -3.86
N ARG A 163 3.97 14.52 -3.85
CA ARG A 163 4.67 14.10 -2.63
C ARG A 163 5.95 14.90 -2.44
N ILE A 164 6.22 15.32 -1.20
CA ILE A 164 7.41 16.12 -0.84
C ILE A 164 8.35 15.39 0.13
N VAL A 165 7.83 14.44 0.91
CA VAL A 165 8.60 13.66 1.88
C VAL A 165 8.11 12.21 1.93
N ASP A 166 9.03 11.27 1.99
CA ASP A 166 8.74 9.87 2.31
C ASP A 166 9.42 9.56 3.65
N LEU A 167 8.64 9.16 4.66
CA LEU A 167 9.06 9.01 6.05
C LEU A 167 9.43 7.56 6.39
N SER A 168 10.23 7.37 7.45
CA SER A 168 10.36 6.06 8.08
C SER A 168 9.05 5.59 8.71
N TYR A 169 8.94 4.28 8.97
CA TYR A 169 7.76 3.71 9.62
C TYR A 169 7.53 4.29 11.03
N THR A 170 8.58 4.47 11.84
CA THR A 170 8.44 5.09 13.18
C THR A 170 7.99 6.54 13.10
N ALA A 171 8.55 7.34 12.18
CA ALA A 171 8.14 8.74 12.02
C ALA A 171 6.67 8.84 11.54
N ALA A 172 6.28 7.98 10.59
CA ALA A 172 4.91 7.88 10.09
C ALA A 172 3.89 7.37 11.14
N LEU A 173 4.30 6.46 12.02
CA LEU A 173 3.53 6.00 13.18
C LEU A 173 3.30 7.16 14.16
N LYS A 174 4.36 7.89 14.52
CA LYS A 174 4.27 9.01 15.47
C LYS A 174 3.38 10.14 14.93
N LEU A 175 3.45 10.46 13.64
CA LEU A 175 2.57 11.44 12.97
C LEU A 175 1.12 10.96 12.72
N ASP A 176 0.82 9.67 12.97
CA ASP A 176 -0.45 9.02 12.66
C ASP A 176 -0.84 9.12 11.17
N ILE A 177 0.09 8.75 10.29
CA ILE A 177 -0.12 8.72 8.83
C ILE A 177 0.05 7.33 8.19
N LEU A 178 0.17 6.27 9.00
CA LEU A 178 0.36 4.90 8.48
C LEU A 178 -0.73 4.43 7.51
N ARG A 179 -1.93 5.03 7.60
CA ARG A 179 -3.11 4.71 6.78
C ARG A 179 -2.94 5.06 5.29
N GLY A 180 -1.97 5.90 4.92
CA GLY A 180 -1.67 6.22 3.53
C GLY A 180 -1.06 7.61 3.33
N VAL A 181 -1.18 8.10 2.10
CA VAL A 181 -0.65 9.42 1.71
C VAL A 181 -1.45 10.52 2.43
N THR A 182 -0.76 11.41 3.15
CA THR A 182 -1.38 12.41 4.04
C THR A 182 -0.77 13.80 3.82
N PRO A 183 -1.55 14.90 3.80
CA PRO A 183 -0.99 16.25 3.77
C PRO A 183 -0.13 16.56 5.00
N VAL A 184 1.03 17.17 4.78
CA VAL A 184 1.96 17.62 5.82
C VAL A 184 2.52 19.00 5.51
N GLU A 185 3.08 19.63 6.54
CA GLU A 185 3.97 20.78 6.44
C GLU A 185 5.38 20.32 6.81
N VAL A 186 6.38 20.73 6.04
CA VAL A 186 7.78 20.33 6.23
C VAL A 186 8.64 21.58 6.32
N GLU A 187 9.43 21.69 7.39
CA GLU A 187 10.33 22.83 7.64
C GLU A 187 11.75 22.32 7.90
N ARG A 188 12.73 22.80 7.13
CA ARG A 188 14.14 22.44 7.33
C ARG A 188 14.69 23.19 8.55
N ILE A 189 15.32 22.44 9.45
CA ILE A 189 16.04 22.99 10.59
C ILE A 189 17.42 23.48 10.10
N THR A 190 17.71 24.76 10.28
CA THR A 190 18.94 25.42 9.84
C THR A 190 20.06 25.26 10.87
N TYR A 191 21.32 25.53 10.51
CA TYR A 191 22.39 25.56 11.53
C TYR A 191 22.17 26.66 12.58
N GLU A 192 21.49 27.75 12.24
CA GLU A 192 21.16 28.80 13.21
C GLU A 192 20.11 28.31 14.22
N ASP A 193 19.09 27.58 13.78
CA ASP A 193 18.15 26.92 14.69
C ASP A 193 18.86 25.97 15.66
N ILE A 194 19.82 25.18 15.14
CA ILE A 194 20.62 24.23 15.93
C ILE A 194 21.48 24.95 16.96
N ARG A 195 22.21 26.01 16.56
CA ARG A 195 23.07 26.81 17.48
C ARG A 195 22.27 27.52 18.57
N THR A 196 21.07 28.01 18.24
CA THR A 196 20.23 28.78 19.17
C THR A 196 19.28 27.91 20.00
N GLY A 197 19.21 26.60 19.73
CA GLY A 197 18.21 25.71 20.33
C GLY A 197 16.76 26.02 19.90
N ALA A 198 16.54 26.85 18.88
CA ALA A 198 15.20 27.22 18.42
C ALA A 198 14.37 26.01 17.98
N TRP A 199 15.04 24.95 17.50
CA TRP A 199 14.41 23.66 17.16
C TRP A 199 13.73 22.99 18.36
N GLN A 200 14.20 23.19 19.60
CA GLN A 200 13.61 22.56 20.79
C GLN A 200 12.34 23.30 21.26
N ARG A 201 12.32 24.63 21.16
CA ARG A 201 11.25 25.46 21.73
C ARG A 201 9.89 25.23 21.07
N ARG A 202 9.85 24.82 19.80
CA ARG A 202 8.61 24.42 19.13
C ARG A 202 8.13 23.02 19.58
N ASP A 203 9.04 22.12 19.97
CA ASP A 203 8.67 20.81 20.55
C ASP A 203 8.13 20.97 21.97
N GLU A 204 8.68 21.89 22.77
CA GLU A 204 8.23 22.12 24.14
C GLU A 204 6.79 22.64 24.22
N GLY A 205 6.38 23.52 23.30
CA GLY A 205 4.98 23.95 23.17
C GLY A 205 4.01 22.77 22.98
N LEU A 206 4.44 21.74 22.24
CA LEU A 206 3.68 20.51 22.02
C LEU A 206 3.78 19.51 23.18
N ARG A 207 4.94 19.36 23.83
CA ARG A 207 5.03 18.55 25.07
C ARG A 207 4.14 19.12 26.17
N LEU A 208 4.06 20.46 26.29
CA LEU A 208 3.15 21.14 27.21
C LEU A 208 1.67 20.98 26.83
N ALA A 209 1.35 20.93 25.53
CA ALA A 209 -0.01 20.62 25.06
C ALA A 209 -0.39 19.15 25.34
N GLN A 210 0.47 18.20 24.96
CA GLN A 210 0.27 16.76 25.19
C GLN A 210 0.20 16.42 26.69
N ALA A 211 0.97 17.11 27.54
CA ALA A 211 0.89 16.98 29.01
C ALA A 211 -0.37 17.61 29.63
N ARG A 212 -1.09 18.48 28.89
CA ARG A 212 -2.43 18.98 29.26
C ARG A 212 -3.51 18.01 28.79
N ASP A 213 -3.44 17.54 27.55
CA ASP A 213 -4.39 16.56 26.99
C ASP A 213 -4.33 15.23 27.76
N GLY A 214 -3.14 14.78 28.15
CA GLY A 214 -2.92 13.61 29.01
C GLY A 214 -3.44 13.76 30.46
N ARG A 215 -3.92 14.94 30.87
CA ARG A 215 -4.63 15.15 32.15
C ARG A 215 -6.14 15.24 31.99
N SER A 216 -6.68 15.29 30.77
CA SER A 216 -8.12 15.19 30.50
C SER A 216 -8.63 13.74 30.55
N GLY A 217 -8.22 13.02 31.59
CA GLY A 217 -8.85 11.80 32.09
C GLY A 217 -9.58 12.03 33.43
N ALA A 218 -9.64 13.28 33.91
CA ALA A 218 -10.40 13.65 35.08
C ALA A 218 -11.89 13.80 34.71
N THR A 219 -12.71 12.84 35.15
CA THR A 219 -14.16 12.94 35.21
C THR A 219 -14.59 14.31 35.73
N PRO A 220 -15.56 15.02 35.11
CA PRO A 220 -16.03 16.29 35.64
C PRO A 220 -16.58 16.08 37.05
N ALA A 221 -16.03 16.81 38.01
CA ALA A 221 -16.47 16.73 39.41
C ALA A 221 -17.96 17.13 39.50
N PRO A 222 -18.81 16.37 40.20
CA PRO A 222 -20.20 16.74 40.39
C PRO A 222 -20.28 18.01 41.24
N VAL A 223 -21.01 19.02 40.76
CA VAL A 223 -21.29 20.23 41.51
C VAL A 223 -22.25 19.88 42.65
N ALA A 224 -21.76 19.91 43.89
CA ALA A 224 -22.58 19.72 45.09
C ALA A 224 -23.21 21.05 45.53
N PRO A 225 -24.49 21.06 45.95
CA PRO A 225 -25.09 22.21 46.61
C PRO A 225 -24.59 22.32 48.06
N PRO A 226 -24.52 23.54 48.64
CA PRO A 226 -24.19 23.71 50.04
C PRO A 226 -25.44 23.50 50.91
N PHE A 227 -25.39 22.57 51.86
CA PHE A 227 -25.90 22.73 53.24
C PHE A 227 -25.37 21.56 54.07
N GLY A 228 -25.06 21.80 55.36
CA GLY A 228 -24.26 20.88 56.16
C GLY A 228 -25.06 19.92 57.03
N ALA A 229 -24.40 18.83 57.45
CA ALA A 229 -24.52 18.29 58.80
C ALA A 229 -23.37 17.30 59.10
N THR A 230 -22.87 17.38 60.34
CA THR A 230 -22.02 16.40 61.03
C THR A 230 -22.65 14.99 61.03
N THR A 231 -21.86 13.90 60.95
CA THR A 231 -21.60 12.89 62.03
C THR A 231 -20.82 11.66 61.50
N ALA A 232 -20.24 10.89 62.43
CA ALA A 232 -19.18 9.91 62.32
C ALA A 232 -19.48 8.49 61.74
N ALA A 233 -18.43 7.90 61.14
CA ALA A 233 -17.82 6.58 61.45
C ALA A 233 -18.38 5.20 60.99
N VAL A 234 -17.40 4.27 60.89
CA VAL A 234 -17.39 2.78 60.90
C VAL A 234 -17.74 2.02 59.59
N PRO A 235 -16.91 1.04 59.14
CA PRO A 235 -17.20 0.12 58.03
C PRO A 235 -17.72 -1.26 58.50
N PRO A 236 -18.14 -2.13 57.57
CA PRO A 236 -17.76 -3.55 57.70
C PRO A 236 -17.35 -4.26 56.38
N SER A 237 -16.64 -5.37 56.56
CA SER A 237 -16.27 -6.34 55.51
C SER A 237 -17.31 -7.47 55.38
N ALA A 238 -17.11 -8.32 54.36
CA ALA A 238 -17.31 -9.80 54.35
C ALA A 238 -18.36 -10.42 53.39
N THR A 239 -17.84 -11.10 52.35
CA THR A 239 -17.96 -12.57 52.15
C THR A 239 -19.20 -13.23 51.50
N SER A 240 -18.88 -14.14 50.56
CA SER A 240 -19.67 -15.26 49.98
C SER A 240 -20.84 -15.00 49.01
N ALA A 241 -21.32 -15.96 48.20
CA ALA A 241 -20.73 -17.06 47.39
C ALA A 241 -21.85 -17.86 46.69
N THR A 242 -21.51 -18.71 45.70
CA THR A 242 -22.19 -20.02 45.40
C THR A 242 -23.53 -20.05 44.61
N THR A 243 -23.44 -20.52 43.34
CA THR A 243 -24.29 -21.56 42.67
C THR A 243 -25.80 -21.24 42.42
N THR A 244 -26.37 -21.45 41.22
CA THR A 244 -26.74 -22.78 40.65
C THR A 244 -26.75 -22.86 39.11
N ALA A 245 -26.58 -24.09 38.60
CA ALA A 245 -26.77 -24.46 37.20
C ALA A 245 -28.17 -25.07 36.96
N THR A 246 -28.63 -25.11 35.70
CA THR A 246 -29.77 -25.93 35.28
C THR A 246 -29.50 -26.63 33.95
N THR A 247 -29.49 -27.97 34.03
CA THR A 247 -29.49 -28.98 32.96
C THR A 247 -30.73 -28.89 32.05
N THR A 248 -30.63 -29.24 30.76
CA THR A 248 -31.53 -30.20 30.06
C THR A 248 -31.00 -30.55 28.66
N ALA A 249 -30.81 -31.86 28.44
CA ALA A 249 -30.85 -32.59 27.17
C ALA A 249 -31.98 -33.66 27.34
N PRO A 250 -32.43 -34.50 26.36
CA PRO A 250 -31.62 -35.08 25.27
C PRO A 250 -32.38 -35.45 23.96
N LEU A 251 -31.76 -36.35 23.16
CA LEU A 251 -32.31 -37.31 22.17
C LEU A 251 -32.36 -36.98 20.66
N LEU A 252 -31.53 -37.76 19.93
CA LEU A 252 -31.65 -38.25 18.54
C LEU A 252 -32.20 -39.72 18.60
N PRO A 253 -32.35 -40.52 17.51
CA PRO A 253 -32.11 -40.31 16.07
C PRO A 253 -33.29 -40.76 15.17
N GLN A 254 -33.10 -40.83 13.83
CA GLN A 254 -33.35 -42.01 12.95
C GLN A 254 -33.12 -41.67 11.45
N ASP A 255 -32.82 -42.69 10.65
CA ASP A 255 -32.38 -42.60 9.24
C ASP A 255 -33.49 -42.30 8.20
N LEU A 256 -33.09 -41.95 6.96
CA LEU A 256 -33.52 -42.61 5.71
C LEU A 256 -32.72 -42.11 4.47
N THR A 257 -32.59 -42.95 3.45
CA THR A 257 -31.72 -42.80 2.25
C THR A 257 -32.56 -42.49 0.95
N PRO A 258 -32.13 -42.75 -0.31
CA PRO A 258 -31.37 -41.80 -1.16
C PRO A 258 -31.88 -41.60 -2.63
N THR A 259 -31.22 -40.71 -3.42
CA THR A 259 -31.11 -40.74 -4.93
C THR A 259 -32.40 -40.39 -5.73
N PRO A 260 -32.41 -40.01 -7.05
CA PRO A 260 -31.37 -39.68 -8.07
C PRO A 260 -31.28 -38.17 -8.44
N ALA A 261 -30.24 -37.59 -9.06
CA ALA A 261 -29.51 -37.84 -10.33
C ALA A 261 -30.24 -37.40 -11.63
N ALA A 262 -29.76 -36.31 -12.26
CA ALA A 262 -30.05 -35.94 -13.67
C ALA A 262 -28.97 -34.98 -14.24
N GLU A 263 -28.21 -35.48 -15.21
CA GLU A 263 -27.75 -34.85 -16.47
C GLU A 263 -27.23 -33.39 -16.46
N ALA A 264 -25.95 -33.10 -16.70
CA ALA A 264 -25.16 -33.32 -17.92
C ALA A 264 -25.65 -32.55 -19.15
N GLN A 265 -24.99 -31.42 -19.46
CA GLN A 265 -25.00 -30.80 -20.80
C GLN A 265 -23.80 -29.87 -21.03
N THR A 266 -22.84 -30.37 -21.81
CA THR A 266 -21.76 -29.65 -22.51
C THR A 266 -22.01 -29.92 -23.99
N PRO A 267 -22.08 -28.91 -24.89
CA PRO A 267 -20.93 -28.59 -25.78
C PRO A 267 -20.95 -27.14 -26.34
N PRO A 268 -20.07 -26.73 -27.28
CA PRO A 268 -18.90 -27.43 -27.82
C PRO A 268 -17.55 -26.72 -27.59
N ILE A 269 -16.53 -27.55 -27.44
CA ILE A 269 -15.14 -27.20 -27.73
C ILE A 269 -14.95 -27.29 -29.25
N ALA A 270 -14.37 -26.28 -29.88
CA ALA A 270 -13.79 -26.43 -31.22
C ALA A 270 -12.36 -26.96 -31.03
N GLU A 271 -12.16 -28.25 -31.26
CA GLU A 271 -10.84 -28.88 -31.15
C GLU A 271 -9.92 -28.45 -32.29
N GLY A 272 -8.65 -28.23 -31.95
CA GLY A 272 -7.59 -27.86 -32.89
C GLY A 272 -6.22 -28.21 -32.30
N GLY A 273 -6.03 -29.48 -31.93
CA GLY A 273 -4.80 -29.94 -31.29
C GLY A 273 -3.62 -30.03 -32.25
N ALA A 274 -2.50 -29.38 -31.92
CA ALA A 274 -1.16 -29.76 -32.38
C ALA A 274 -0.07 -29.11 -31.54
N ALA A 275 0.69 -29.91 -30.81
CA ALA A 275 2.08 -29.59 -30.46
C ALA A 275 3.01 -30.52 -31.26
N PRO A 276 4.28 -30.16 -31.53
CA PRO A 276 4.91 -28.84 -31.43
C PRO A 276 5.46 -28.38 -32.80
N ARG A 277 5.16 -27.16 -33.28
CA ARG A 277 5.86 -26.67 -34.49
C ARG A 277 5.98 -25.15 -34.63
N ALA A 278 7.24 -24.74 -34.83
CA ALA A 278 7.72 -23.44 -35.29
C ALA A 278 7.44 -22.23 -34.37
N ALA A 279 8.38 -21.27 -34.40
CA ALA A 279 8.23 -19.97 -33.75
C ALA A 279 7.13 -19.16 -34.45
N SER A 280 5.90 -19.31 -33.99
CA SER A 280 4.77 -18.49 -34.42
C SER A 280 4.89 -17.09 -33.81
N ARG A 281 5.01 -16.09 -34.69
CA ARG A 281 4.91 -14.67 -34.33
C ARG A 281 3.61 -14.44 -33.59
N GLY A 282 3.71 -13.97 -32.36
CA GLY A 282 2.57 -13.92 -31.46
C GLY A 282 2.91 -13.22 -30.15
N PHE A 283 1.85 -12.87 -29.44
CA PHE A 283 1.97 -12.26 -28.12
C PHE A 283 2.06 -13.36 -27.06
N TRP A 284 2.94 -13.16 -26.10
CA TRP A 284 3.16 -14.05 -24.97
C TRP A 284 2.86 -13.28 -23.68
N VAL A 285 2.33 -13.96 -22.69
CA VAL A 285 2.04 -13.39 -21.38
C VAL A 285 3.04 -13.98 -20.38
N GLN A 286 4.07 -13.20 -20.02
CA GLN A 286 5.06 -13.63 -19.05
C GLN A 286 4.48 -13.63 -17.63
N LEU A 287 4.56 -14.78 -16.98
CA LEU A 287 4.04 -15.04 -15.64
C LEU A 287 5.13 -14.99 -14.57
N GLY A 288 6.38 -15.27 -14.96
CA GLY A 288 7.53 -15.18 -14.05
C GLY A 288 8.86 -15.34 -14.78
N ALA A 289 9.94 -14.95 -14.11
CA ALA A 289 11.31 -15.21 -14.53
C ALA A 289 12.10 -15.72 -13.31
N PHE A 290 12.67 -16.92 -13.43
CA PHE A 290 13.28 -17.67 -12.33
C PHE A 290 14.76 -17.91 -12.63
N SER A 291 15.62 -17.81 -11.63
CA SER A 291 17.06 -18.13 -11.75
C SER A 291 17.35 -19.64 -11.74
N ARG A 292 16.37 -20.47 -11.38
CA ARG A 292 16.45 -21.94 -11.34
C ARG A 292 15.28 -22.57 -12.09
N MET A 293 15.56 -23.66 -12.82
CA MET A 293 14.53 -24.43 -13.54
C MET A 293 13.46 -24.98 -12.59
N ASP A 294 13.88 -25.60 -11.48
CA ASP A 294 13.00 -26.20 -10.47
C ASP A 294 11.95 -25.20 -9.95
N GLY A 295 12.33 -23.93 -9.80
CA GLY A 295 11.42 -22.85 -9.40
C GLY A 295 10.39 -22.50 -10.47
N ALA A 296 10.79 -22.49 -11.75
CA ALA A 296 9.88 -22.29 -12.88
C ALA A 296 8.93 -23.48 -13.05
N GLU A 297 9.40 -24.71 -12.84
CA GLU A 297 8.60 -25.93 -12.95
C GLU A 297 7.60 -26.09 -11.80
N ALA A 298 8.02 -25.86 -10.55
CA ALA A 298 7.11 -25.86 -9.40
C ALA A 298 6.02 -24.78 -9.53
N PHE A 299 6.36 -23.62 -10.06
CA PHE A 299 5.39 -22.56 -10.35
C PHE A 299 4.45 -22.93 -11.50
N ARG A 300 4.96 -23.54 -12.58
CA ARG A 300 4.14 -24.08 -13.68
C ARG A 300 3.15 -25.14 -13.18
N GLN A 301 3.59 -26.06 -12.33
CA GLN A 301 2.74 -27.11 -11.74
C GLN A 301 1.60 -26.54 -10.89
N ARG A 302 1.89 -25.54 -10.05
CA ARG A 302 0.85 -24.84 -9.28
C ARG A 302 -0.16 -24.15 -10.20
N LEU A 303 0.31 -23.44 -11.22
CA LEU A 303 -0.56 -22.78 -12.19
C LEU A 303 -1.45 -23.75 -12.98
N SER A 304 -0.94 -24.94 -13.33
CA SER A 304 -1.77 -25.98 -13.96
C SER A 304 -2.79 -26.62 -13.02
N GLN A 305 -2.60 -26.55 -11.69
CA GLN A 305 -3.57 -27.05 -10.70
C GLN A 305 -4.64 -26.01 -10.33
N GLU A 306 -4.28 -24.72 -10.37
CA GLU A 306 -5.21 -23.61 -10.09
C GLU A 306 -6.02 -23.19 -11.33
N LEU A 307 -5.48 -23.43 -12.54
CA LEU A 307 -6.11 -23.07 -13.83
C LEU A 307 -5.84 -24.13 -14.91
N ASP A 308 -6.67 -25.18 -14.95
CA ASP A 308 -6.57 -26.25 -15.94
C ASP A 308 -6.53 -25.72 -17.40
N TRP A 309 -7.33 -24.68 -17.70
CA TRP A 309 -7.39 -24.05 -19.03
C TRP A 309 -6.08 -23.38 -19.46
N LEU A 310 -5.21 -23.02 -18.51
CA LEU A 310 -3.92 -22.38 -18.78
C LEU A 310 -2.83 -23.42 -19.06
N SER A 311 -2.96 -24.62 -18.50
CA SER A 311 -2.01 -25.73 -18.62
C SER A 311 -1.44 -25.98 -20.03
N PRO A 312 -2.26 -26.09 -21.11
CA PRO A 312 -1.74 -26.32 -22.47
C PRO A 312 -1.02 -25.11 -23.09
N LEU A 313 -1.15 -23.92 -22.51
CA LEU A 313 -0.53 -22.68 -22.99
C LEU A 313 0.79 -22.34 -22.27
N LEU A 314 1.15 -23.07 -21.20
CA LEU A 314 2.32 -22.78 -20.37
C LEU A 314 3.63 -23.33 -20.97
N ALA A 315 4.51 -22.43 -21.41
CA ALA A 315 5.85 -22.73 -21.90
C ALA A 315 6.95 -22.10 -21.02
N ILE A 316 7.99 -22.87 -20.70
CA ILE A 316 9.20 -22.35 -20.05
C ILE A 316 10.27 -22.11 -21.12
N PHE A 317 10.74 -20.87 -21.23
CA PHE A 317 11.83 -20.49 -22.13
C PHE A 317 13.10 -20.23 -21.33
N LYS A 318 14.20 -20.87 -21.71
CA LYS A 318 15.54 -20.57 -21.17
C LYS A 318 16.17 -19.42 -21.95
N GLU A 319 16.49 -18.33 -21.27
CA GLU A 319 17.02 -17.12 -21.90
C GLU A 319 18.11 -16.51 -20.99
N ALA A 320 19.34 -16.44 -21.52
CA ALA A 320 20.56 -16.15 -20.76
C ALA A 320 20.70 -17.03 -19.49
N GLN A 321 20.62 -16.42 -18.30
CA GLN A 321 20.74 -17.08 -16.99
C GLN A 321 19.37 -17.23 -16.28
N THR A 322 18.26 -17.15 -17.03
CA THR A 322 16.90 -17.18 -16.46
C THR A 322 15.95 -18.10 -17.23
N HIS A 323 14.98 -18.64 -16.50
CA HIS A 323 13.88 -19.46 -16.97
C HIS A 323 12.61 -18.62 -16.91
N ARG A 324 12.12 -18.15 -18.06
CA ARG A 324 10.88 -17.36 -18.17
C ARG A 324 9.70 -18.29 -18.37
N LEU A 325 8.75 -18.31 -17.44
CA LEU A 325 7.46 -18.95 -17.65
C LEU A 325 6.53 -17.98 -18.37
N GLN A 326 6.02 -18.39 -19.53
CA GLN A 326 5.13 -17.59 -20.38
C GLN A 326 3.91 -18.43 -20.79
N ALA A 327 2.74 -17.80 -20.86
CA ALA A 327 1.54 -18.36 -21.47
C ALA A 327 1.41 -17.85 -22.92
N GLY A 328 1.07 -18.72 -23.87
CA GLY A 328 0.88 -18.35 -25.28
C GLY A 328 1.18 -19.52 -26.23
N PRO A 329 1.29 -19.28 -27.55
CA PRO A 329 1.20 -17.98 -28.22
C PRO A 329 -0.24 -17.50 -28.40
N TYR A 330 -0.46 -16.19 -28.26
CA TYR A 330 -1.74 -15.52 -28.57
C TYR A 330 -1.66 -14.82 -29.94
N ALA A 331 -2.73 -14.93 -30.74
CA ALA A 331 -2.80 -14.35 -32.08
C ALA A 331 -2.80 -12.82 -32.09
N SER A 332 -3.45 -12.18 -31.11
CA SER A 332 -3.47 -10.73 -30.95
C SER A 332 -3.01 -10.26 -29.56
N ARG A 333 -2.67 -8.97 -29.47
CA ARG A 333 -2.32 -8.31 -28.21
C ARG A 333 -3.52 -8.20 -27.26
N GLU A 334 -4.73 -8.19 -27.81
CA GLU A 334 -5.98 -8.08 -27.06
C GLU A 334 -6.37 -9.44 -26.45
N ASP A 335 -6.13 -10.55 -27.15
CA ASP A 335 -6.24 -11.90 -26.60
C ASP A 335 -5.27 -12.09 -25.43
N ALA A 336 -4.00 -11.70 -25.63
CA ALA A 336 -2.98 -11.74 -24.58
C ALA A 336 -3.37 -10.87 -23.37
N ARG A 337 -3.99 -9.70 -23.59
CA ARG A 337 -4.47 -8.83 -22.51
C ARG A 337 -5.66 -9.40 -21.78
N SER A 338 -6.61 -10.01 -22.50
CA SER A 338 -7.80 -10.65 -21.94
C SER A 338 -7.47 -11.95 -21.18
N ALA A 339 -6.44 -12.67 -21.61
CA ALA A 339 -5.88 -13.79 -20.87
C ALA A 339 -5.10 -13.31 -19.64
N ALA A 340 -4.27 -12.27 -19.78
CA ALA A 340 -3.53 -11.65 -18.67
C ALA A 340 -4.45 -11.12 -17.56
N GLU A 341 -5.58 -10.48 -17.92
CA GLU A 341 -6.56 -9.99 -16.94
C GLU A 341 -7.31 -11.14 -16.25
N ARG A 342 -7.68 -12.21 -16.97
CA ARG A 342 -8.23 -13.43 -16.34
C ARG A 342 -7.23 -14.10 -15.39
N MET A 343 -5.96 -14.19 -15.78
CA MET A 343 -4.88 -14.70 -14.90
C MET A 343 -4.66 -13.79 -13.68
N ARG A 344 -4.74 -12.47 -13.84
CA ARG A 344 -4.66 -11.51 -12.74
C ARG A 344 -5.81 -11.67 -11.74
N GLN A 345 -7.03 -11.87 -12.23
CA GLN A 345 -8.22 -12.05 -11.40
C GLN A 345 -8.21 -13.40 -10.65
N ALA A 346 -7.70 -14.46 -11.28
CA ALA A 346 -7.62 -15.78 -10.66
C ALA A 346 -6.42 -15.95 -9.70
N LEU A 347 -5.26 -15.36 -10.01
CA LEU A 347 -3.99 -15.66 -9.33
C LEU A 347 -3.43 -14.49 -8.49
N ALA A 348 -4.07 -13.31 -8.56
CA ALA A 348 -3.56 -12.05 -8.00
C ALA A 348 -2.15 -11.63 -8.47
N LEU A 349 -1.63 -12.24 -9.54
CA LEU A 349 -0.34 -11.90 -10.16
C LEU A 349 -0.46 -10.69 -11.09
N THR A 350 0.67 -10.05 -11.40
CA THR A 350 0.75 -9.01 -12.46
C THR A 350 1.48 -9.57 -13.69
N PRO A 351 0.77 -10.29 -14.58
CA PRO A 351 1.36 -10.78 -15.83
C PRO A 351 1.80 -9.66 -16.78
N MET A 352 2.95 -9.84 -17.44
CA MET A 352 3.50 -8.87 -18.40
C MET A 352 3.35 -9.38 -19.83
N ILE A 353 2.75 -8.59 -20.73
CA ILE A 353 2.64 -8.96 -22.15
C ILE A 353 3.96 -8.66 -22.87
N VAL A 354 4.50 -9.66 -23.57
CA VAL A 354 5.74 -9.63 -24.33
C VAL A 354 5.44 -10.05 -25.77
N GLU A 355 5.85 -9.24 -26.75
CA GLU A 355 5.79 -9.60 -28.18
C GLU A 355 7.08 -10.35 -28.57
N ARG A 356 6.96 -11.48 -29.27
CA ARG A 356 8.11 -12.21 -29.85
C ARG A 356 7.93 -12.33 -31.37
N ARG A 357 8.99 -12.04 -32.13
CA ARG A 357 9.00 -11.82 -33.60
C ARG A 357 9.80 -12.86 -34.38
#